data_AF-A0A015I890-F1
#
_entry.id   AF-A0A015I890-F1
#
_cell.length_a   1.000
_cell.length_b   1.000
_cell.length_c   1.000
_cell.angle_alpha   90.00
_cell.angle_beta   90.00
_cell.angle_gamma   90.00
#
_symmetry.space_group_name_H-M   'P 1'
#
loop_
_entity.id
_entity.type
_entity.pdbx_description
1 polymer ?
#
loop_
_entity_poly.entity_id
_entity_poly.type
_entity_poly.pdbx_seq_one_letter_code
_entity_poly.pdbx_strand_id
1 'polypeptide(L)'
;MLVSELINGSQPNLALQIRKAIDKVNDSKIRSSIDWIEQQPNKSEIKLNCNYYCGKDLVLTNWSKSSLYDLDFGYGTPLRFSLRRGRNLDGIVILLGTKYDDGIQAYTSLIIEHMQKLEQDPEFKEFFQIS
;
A
#
# COMPACT_ATOMS: atom_id res chain seq x y z
N MET A 1 -14.88 6.22 -8.47
CA MET A 1 -15.11 6.74 -7.11
C MET A 1 -14.73 8.21 -7.14
N LEU A 2 -15.63 9.09 -6.73
CA LEU A 2 -15.38 10.53 -6.72
C LEU A 2 -14.55 10.91 -5.49
N VAL A 3 -13.73 11.95 -5.60
CA VAL A 3 -12.93 12.45 -4.45
C VAL A 3 -13.83 12.87 -3.29
N SER A 4 -15.01 13.43 -3.58
CA SER A 4 -16.01 13.78 -2.57
C SER A 4 -16.55 12.57 -1.80
N GLU A 5 -16.68 11.40 -2.46
CA GLU A 5 -17.09 10.15 -1.81
C GLU A 5 -15.97 9.57 -0.94
N LEU A 6 -14.70 9.79 -1.32
CA LEU A 6 -13.55 9.37 -0.52
C LEU A 6 -13.43 10.18 0.77
N ILE A 7 -13.63 11.50 0.70
CA ILE A 7 -13.45 12.41 1.83
C ILE A 7 -14.69 12.43 2.73
N ASN A 8 -15.89 12.50 2.15
CA ASN A 8 -17.13 12.67 2.91
C ASN A 8 -17.92 11.36 3.11
N GLY A 9 -17.49 10.27 2.47
CA GLY A 9 -18.11 8.97 2.63
C GLY A 9 -17.68 8.28 3.93
N SER A 10 -18.42 7.25 4.35
CA SER A 10 -18.06 6.49 5.53
C SER A 10 -16.87 5.54 5.27
N GLN A 11 -15.97 5.40 6.25
CA GLN A 11 -14.83 4.47 6.15
C GLN A 11 -15.25 3.01 5.86
N PRO A 12 -16.35 2.47 6.44
CA PRO A 12 -16.85 1.14 6.10
C PRO A 12 -17.26 1.00 4.63
N ASN A 13 -17.85 2.04 4.03
CA ASN A 13 -18.22 2.02 2.62
C ASN A 13 -16.96 1.99 1.73
N LEU A 14 -15.94 2.77 2.07
CA LEU A 14 -14.65 2.72 1.37
C LEU A 14 -14.01 1.33 1.49
N ALA A 15 -13.97 0.75 2.68
CA ALA A 15 -13.46 -0.60 2.91
C ALA A 15 -14.22 -1.65 2.09
N LEU A 16 -15.55 -1.54 2.01
CA LEU A 16 -16.39 -2.40 1.18
C LEU A 16 -16.08 -2.26 -0.32
N GLN A 17 -15.83 -1.05 -0.81
CA GLN A 17 -15.44 -0.84 -2.20
C GLN A 17 -14.09 -1.48 -2.53
N ILE A 18 -13.10 -1.33 -1.64
CA ILE A 18 -11.79 -1.99 -1.77
C ILE A 18 -11.97 -3.51 -1.80
N ARG A 19 -12.77 -4.07 -0.86
CA ARG A 19 -13.07 -5.51 -0.81
C ARG A 19 -13.68 -6.00 -2.13
N LYS A 20 -14.74 -5.33 -2.61
CA LYS A 20 -15.39 -5.66 -3.88
C LYS A 20 -14.46 -5.57 -5.08
N ALA A 21 -13.49 -4.65 -5.07
CA ALA A 21 -12.50 -4.54 -6.14
C ALA A 21 -11.51 -5.72 -6.10
N ILE A 22 -11.06 -6.12 -4.91
CA ILE A 22 -10.20 -7.29 -4.72
C ILE A 22 -10.92 -8.58 -5.12
N ASP A 23 -12.19 -8.75 -4.74
CA ASP A 23 -12.98 -9.96 -5.06
C ASP A 23 -13.20 -10.16 -6.56
N LYS A 24 -13.10 -9.11 -7.37
CA LYS A 24 -13.13 -9.19 -8.84
C LYS A 24 -11.85 -9.79 -9.42
N VAL A 25 -10.74 -9.79 -8.68
CA VAL A 25 -9.46 -10.40 -9.07
C VAL A 25 -9.47 -11.88 -8.67
N ASN A 26 -10.32 -12.65 -9.34
CA ASN A 26 -10.45 -14.09 -9.17
C ASN A 26 -9.58 -14.88 -10.17
N ASP A 27 -9.59 -16.21 -10.07
CA ASP A 27 -8.81 -17.10 -10.95
C ASP A 27 -9.02 -16.82 -12.44
N SER A 28 -10.27 -16.65 -12.88
CA SER A 28 -10.61 -16.30 -14.27
C SER A 28 -10.02 -14.96 -14.70
N LYS A 29 -10.09 -13.93 -13.83
CA LYS A 29 -9.49 -12.63 -14.11
C LYS A 29 -7.97 -12.68 -14.18
N ILE A 30 -7.33 -13.50 -13.34
CA ILE A 30 -5.88 -13.69 -13.36
C ILE A 30 -5.46 -14.37 -14.66
N ARG A 31 -6.10 -15.47 -15.04
CA ARG A 31 -5.81 -16.20 -16.30
C ARG A 31 -5.98 -15.32 -17.53
N SER A 32 -7.11 -14.62 -17.64
CA SER A 32 -7.34 -13.69 -18.76
C SER A 32 -6.35 -12.52 -18.80
N SER A 33 -5.81 -12.10 -17.65
CA SER A 33 -4.74 -11.10 -17.61
C SER A 33 -3.41 -11.67 -18.09
N ILE A 34 -3.10 -12.93 -17.78
CA ILE A 34 -1.93 -13.65 -18.32
C ILE A 34 -2.05 -13.78 -19.84
N ASP A 35 -3.21 -14.24 -20.34
CA ASP A 35 -3.46 -14.37 -21.78
C ASP A 35 -3.26 -13.03 -22.51
N TRP A 36 -3.73 -11.93 -21.91
CA TRP A 36 -3.52 -10.59 -22.46
C TRP A 36 -2.04 -10.18 -22.46
N ILE A 37 -1.28 -10.46 -21.39
CA ILE A 37 0.17 -10.19 -21.31
C ILE A 37 0.93 -10.96 -22.41
N GLU A 38 0.56 -12.22 -22.66
CA GLU A 38 1.20 -13.05 -23.68
C GLU A 38 1.04 -12.47 -25.09
N GLN A 39 -0.14 -11.91 -25.39
CA GLN A 39 -0.48 -11.29 -26.67
C GLN A 39 0.21 -9.94 -26.92
N GLN A 40 0.82 -9.31 -25.90
CA GLN A 40 1.48 -8.02 -26.10
C GLN A 40 2.75 -8.16 -26.94
N PRO A 41 2.91 -7.38 -28.03
CA PRO A 41 4.07 -7.46 -28.92
C PRO A 41 5.36 -7.05 -28.19
N ASN A 42 5.25 -6.13 -27.24
CA ASN A 42 6.36 -5.69 -26.39
C ASN A 42 5.95 -5.67 -24.92
N LYS A 43 6.40 -6.67 -24.15
CA LYS A 43 6.05 -6.82 -22.73
C LYS A 43 6.67 -5.72 -21.85
N SER A 44 7.72 -5.04 -22.33
CA SER A 44 8.34 -3.92 -21.61
C SER A 44 7.48 -2.65 -21.62
N GLU A 45 6.46 -2.58 -22.47
CA GLU A 45 5.50 -1.46 -22.49
C GLU A 45 4.36 -1.63 -21.48
N ILE A 46 4.24 -2.81 -20.86
CA ILE A 46 3.26 -3.07 -19.81
C ILE A 46 3.70 -2.32 -18.56
N LYS A 47 3.05 -1.18 -18.31
CA LYS A 47 3.30 -0.31 -17.16
C LYS A 47 2.13 -0.37 -16.21
N LEU A 48 2.43 -0.17 -14.92
CA LEU A 48 1.39 0.02 -13.92
C LEU A 48 0.62 1.30 -14.27
N ASN A 49 -0.68 1.16 -14.53
CA ASN A 49 -1.55 2.28 -14.85
C ASN A 49 -1.95 3.01 -13.56
N CYS A 50 -1.00 3.73 -12.98
CA CYS A 50 -1.20 4.55 -11.79
C CYS A 50 -0.42 5.86 -11.89
N ASN A 51 -1.09 6.97 -11.61
CA ASN A 51 -0.52 8.30 -11.54
C ASN A 51 -0.32 8.70 -10.06
N TYR A 52 0.65 8.07 -9.42
CA TYR A 52 0.93 8.26 -8.00
C TYR A 52 2.00 9.33 -7.75
N TYR A 53 3.03 9.40 -8.58
CA TYR A 53 4.11 10.36 -8.41
C TYR A 53 3.65 11.79 -8.72
N CYS A 54 3.57 12.65 -7.69
CA CYS A 54 2.98 13.99 -7.75
C CYS A 54 1.54 13.99 -8.29
N GLY A 55 0.87 12.86 -8.19
CA GLY A 55 -0.43 12.62 -8.79
C GLY A 55 -1.54 12.51 -7.75
N LYS A 56 -2.65 11.84 -8.14
CA LYS A 56 -3.83 11.68 -7.28
C LYS A 56 -4.02 10.25 -6.80
N ASP A 57 -3.26 9.31 -7.36
CA ASP A 57 -3.39 7.90 -7.03
C ASP A 57 -2.46 7.54 -5.88
N LEU A 58 -2.86 6.53 -5.10
CA LEU A 58 -2.02 5.92 -4.07
C LEU A 58 -1.75 4.47 -4.45
N VAL A 59 -0.50 4.04 -4.29
CA VAL A 59 -0.08 2.65 -4.47
C VAL A 59 0.21 2.06 -3.10
N LEU A 60 -0.61 1.10 -2.69
CA LEU A 60 -0.45 0.40 -1.42
C LEU A 60 -0.05 -1.05 -1.65
N THR A 61 0.96 -1.51 -0.91
CA THR A 61 1.27 -2.94 -0.78
C THR A 61 1.27 -3.35 0.68
N ASN A 62 0.63 -4.47 0.98
CA ASN A 62 0.50 -4.98 2.34
C ASN A 62 1.43 -6.17 2.56
N TRP A 63 2.46 -5.97 3.38
CA TRP A 63 3.41 -7.00 3.80
C TRP A 63 3.18 -7.41 5.26
N SER A 64 2.05 -7.02 5.88
CA SER A 64 1.80 -7.29 7.30
C SER A 64 1.75 -8.77 7.65
N LYS A 65 1.37 -9.61 6.70
CA LYS A 65 1.31 -11.08 6.84
C LYS A 65 2.54 -11.79 6.26
N SER A 66 3.62 -11.06 5.98
CA SER A 66 4.85 -11.68 5.52
C SER A 66 5.56 -12.39 6.66
N SER A 67 6.19 -13.53 6.38
CA SER A 67 6.98 -14.32 7.33
C SER A 67 8.36 -13.71 7.62
N LEU A 68 8.49 -12.39 7.52
CA LEU A 68 9.77 -11.69 7.70
C LEU A 68 10.36 -11.98 9.09
N TYR A 69 9.53 -11.97 10.13
CA TYR A 69 9.98 -12.25 11.50
C TYR A 69 10.26 -13.73 11.80
N ASP A 70 9.98 -14.63 10.86
CA ASP A 70 10.30 -16.07 10.99
C ASP A 70 11.68 -16.41 10.41
N LEU A 71 12.36 -15.43 9.78
CA LEU A 71 13.64 -15.64 9.12
C LEU A 71 14.78 -15.80 10.13
N ASP A 72 15.29 -17.01 10.33
CA ASP A 72 16.50 -17.25 11.13
C ASP A 72 17.64 -17.75 10.24
N PHE A 73 18.74 -16.97 10.21
CA PHE A 73 19.95 -17.30 9.46
C PHE A 73 21.07 -17.88 10.35
N GLY A 74 20.75 -18.32 11.57
CA GLY A 74 21.69 -18.84 12.56
C GLY A 74 22.02 -17.87 13.71
N TYR A 75 21.34 -16.73 13.77
CA TYR A 75 21.54 -15.69 14.79
C TYR A 75 20.25 -15.34 15.55
N GLY A 76 19.20 -16.13 15.37
CA GLY A 76 17.87 -15.85 15.89
C GLY A 76 17.03 -14.98 14.95
N THR A 77 15.77 -14.75 15.35
CA THR A 77 14.82 -14.03 14.50
C THR A 77 14.96 -12.50 14.63
N PRO A 78 14.63 -11.74 13.57
CA PRO A 78 14.74 -10.29 13.55
C PRO A 78 13.94 -9.64 14.68
N LEU A 79 14.50 -8.59 15.29
CA LEU A 79 13.79 -7.79 16.27
C LEU A 79 12.87 -6.76 15.61
N ARG A 80 13.27 -6.24 14.45
CA ARG A 80 12.54 -5.22 13.69
C ARG A 80 12.86 -5.35 12.20
N PHE A 81 11.84 -5.23 11.36
CA PHE A 81 11.99 -4.91 9.95
C PHE A 81 11.74 -3.44 9.69
N SER A 82 12.54 -2.85 8.82
CA SER A 82 12.34 -1.49 8.35
C SER A 82 12.75 -1.37 6.89
N LEU A 83 12.14 -0.42 6.20
CA LEU A 83 12.49 -0.13 4.81
C LEU A 83 13.67 0.82 4.75
N ARG A 84 14.51 0.64 3.72
CA ARG A 84 15.65 1.55 3.49
C ARG A 84 15.14 2.97 3.24
N ARG A 85 15.56 3.91 4.08
CA ARG A 85 15.35 5.34 3.85
C ARG A 85 16.00 5.79 2.53
N GLY A 86 15.33 6.64 1.74
CA GLY A 86 15.92 7.24 0.53
C GLY A 86 15.43 6.69 -0.82
N ARG A 87 14.31 5.96 -0.86
CA ARG A 87 13.53 5.73 -2.10
C ARG A 87 12.14 6.35 -1.93
N ASN A 88 12.14 7.65 -1.65
CA ASN A 88 10.93 8.40 -1.36
C ASN A 88 10.21 8.70 -2.68
N LEU A 89 9.29 7.82 -3.06
CA LEU A 89 8.38 8.03 -4.18
C LEU A 89 7.05 8.47 -3.60
N ASP A 90 6.61 9.67 -3.99
CA ASP A 90 5.30 10.21 -3.61
C ASP A 90 4.18 9.22 -3.92
N GLY A 91 3.24 9.05 -3.00
CA GLY A 91 2.04 8.24 -3.18
C GLY A 91 2.21 6.74 -2.95
N ILE A 92 3.34 6.27 -2.41
CA ILE A 92 3.54 4.87 -2.04
C ILE A 92 3.30 4.65 -0.54
N VAL A 93 2.52 3.61 -0.22
CA VAL A 93 2.29 3.12 1.14
C VAL A 93 2.67 1.64 1.25
N ILE A 94 3.49 1.30 2.23
CA ILE A 94 3.87 -0.08 2.53
C ILE A 94 3.45 -0.38 3.97
N LEU A 95 2.58 -1.38 4.14
CA LEU A 95 2.17 -1.84 5.47
C LEU A 95 3.07 -2.99 5.92
N LEU A 96 3.67 -2.87 7.10
CA LEU A 96 4.50 -3.88 7.74
C LEU A 96 3.87 -4.33 9.05
N GLY A 97 3.98 -5.62 9.34
CA GLY A 97 3.58 -6.17 10.64
C GLY A 97 4.65 -5.88 11.69
N THR A 98 4.26 -5.98 12.94
CA THR A 98 5.20 -5.99 14.07
C THR A 98 5.57 -7.43 14.43
N LYS A 99 6.69 -7.60 15.15
CA LYS A 99 7.16 -8.94 15.57
C LYS A 99 6.12 -9.68 16.43
N TYR A 100 5.40 -8.94 17.26
CA TYR A 100 4.49 -9.48 18.28
C TYR A 100 3.02 -9.44 17.85
N ASP A 101 2.73 -9.10 16.59
CA ASP A 101 1.37 -8.95 16.03
C ASP A 101 0.49 -7.98 16.85
N ASP A 102 1.12 -7.00 17.49
CA ASP A 102 0.49 -5.98 18.33
C ASP A 102 0.16 -4.68 17.57
N GLY A 103 0.48 -4.63 16.27
CA GLY A 103 0.18 -3.47 15.44
C GLY A 103 0.66 -3.57 13.99
N ILE A 104 0.44 -2.49 13.25
CA ILE A 104 0.87 -2.34 11.86
C ILE A 104 1.65 -1.03 11.74
N GLN A 105 2.81 -1.09 11.07
CA GLN A 105 3.59 0.09 10.69
C GLN A 105 3.27 0.47 9.24
N ALA A 106 2.82 1.70 9.02
CA ALA A 106 2.62 2.25 7.69
C ALA A 106 3.83 3.11 7.30
N TYR A 107 4.59 2.65 6.29
CA TYR A 107 5.65 3.43 5.69
C TYR A 107 5.07 4.15 4.48
N THR A 108 5.05 5.48 4.54
CA THR A 108 4.54 6.33 3.46
C THR A 108 5.56 7.37 3.05
N SER A 109 5.49 7.78 1.79
CA SER A 109 6.23 8.92 1.26
C SER A 109 5.25 9.78 0.48
N LEU A 110 5.18 11.06 0.85
CA LEU A 110 4.41 12.07 0.14
C LEU A 110 5.30 13.27 -0.20
N ILE A 111 4.89 14.10 -1.16
CA ILE A 111 5.52 15.42 -1.32
C ILE A 111 5.44 16.20 0.00
N ILE A 112 6.45 17.04 0.26
CA ILE A 112 6.65 17.71 1.56
C ILE A 112 5.37 18.41 2.04
N GLU A 113 4.71 19.14 1.14
CA GLU A 113 3.48 19.89 1.44
C GLU A 113 2.32 18.99 1.88
N HIS A 114 2.19 17.79 1.28
CA HIS A 114 1.16 16.82 1.64
C HIS A 114 1.51 16.09 2.93
N MET A 115 2.78 15.72 3.12
CA MET A 115 3.23 15.08 4.35
C MET A 115 3.01 16.00 5.55
N GLN A 116 3.36 17.29 5.45
CA GLN A 116 3.14 18.26 6.51
C GLN A 116 1.66 18.41 6.88
N LYS A 117 0.75 18.39 5.88
CA LYS A 117 -0.70 18.43 6.14
C LYS A 117 -1.16 17.17 6.87
N LEU A 118 -0.75 16.00 6.39
CA LEU A 118 -1.10 14.71 7.02
C LEU A 118 -0.59 14.62 8.47
N GLU A 119 0.64 15.08 8.73
CA GLU A 119 1.24 15.11 10.06
C GLU A 119 0.56 16.11 11.01
N GLN A 120 -0.18 17.08 10.49
CA GLN A 120 -0.91 18.07 11.29
C GLN A 120 -2.39 17.72 11.45
N ASP A 121 -2.90 16.79 10.67
CA ASP A 121 -4.30 16.41 10.64
C ASP A 121 -4.74 15.77 11.98
N PRO A 122 -5.79 16.29 12.65
CA PRO A 122 -6.26 15.79 13.92
C PRO A 122 -6.98 14.44 13.83
N GLU A 123 -7.71 14.16 12.74
CA GLU A 123 -8.37 12.87 12.51
C GLU A 123 -7.31 11.79 12.28
N PHE A 124 -6.24 12.11 11.53
CA PHE A 124 -5.14 11.18 11.34
C PHE A 124 -4.43 10.85 12.66
N LYS A 125 -4.17 11.84 13.50
CA LYS A 125 -3.50 11.67 14.80
C LYS A 125 -4.29 10.86 15.82
N GLU A 126 -5.62 10.76 15.66
CA GLU A 126 -6.45 9.92 16.54
C GLU A 126 -6.08 8.44 16.40
N PHE A 127 -5.66 8.01 15.20
CA PHE A 127 -5.41 6.59 14.89
C PHE A 127 -3.93 6.26 14.65
N PHE A 128 -3.09 7.23 14.34
CA PHE A 128 -1.70 7.01 13.95
C PHE A 128 -0.70 7.68 14.88
N GLN A 129 0.33 6.92 15.28
CA GLN A 129 1.53 7.45 15.93
C GLN A 129 2.65 7.62 14.91
N ILE A 130 3.13 8.84 14.74
CA ILE A 130 4.26 9.16 13.86
C ILE A 130 5.58 8.89 14.61
N SER A 131 6.49 8.13 13.98
CA SER A 131 7.76 7.67 14.58
C SER A 131 8.99 8.07 13.78
#